data_AF-A0A1G7S290-F1
#
_entry.id   AF-A0A1G7S290-F1
#
_cell.length_a   1.000
_cell.length_b   1.000
_cell.length_c   1.000
_cell.angle_alpha   90.00
_cell.angle_beta   90.00
_cell.angle_gamma   90.00
#
_symmetry.space_group_name_H-M   'P 1'
#
loop_
_entity.id
_entity.type
_entity.pdbx_description
1 polymer ?
#
loop_
_entity_poly.entity_id
_entity_poly.type
_entity_poly.pdbx_seq_one_letter_code
_entity_poly.pdbx_strand_id
1 'polypeptide(L)'
;MAPGARRNRTVRALAALALVVPVAFLVGRAVGFWRVRLAVGRLLALLPNEGAPDHVQVLPPPPDEYAGTLPTSPAETRERLPECGFSELVRAYFHAYDRDGETVHEVGSFVHRPEGLTGDWQVHVRLFPAPDGATEVWAHWERNPYVAPLAHLRMEGYDPARGERMAAELIDDL
;
A
#
# COMPACT_ATOMS: atom_id res chain seq x y z
N MET A 1 6.50 15.90 -42.38
CA MET A 1 6.34 14.65 -41.61
C MET A 1 5.04 13.96 -42.04
N ALA A 2 5.10 12.73 -42.55
CA ALA A 2 3.93 12.04 -43.09
C ALA A 2 2.98 11.55 -41.98
N PRO A 3 1.65 11.79 -42.08
CA PRO A 3 0.68 11.45 -41.04
C PRO A 3 0.60 9.94 -40.68
N GLY A 4 0.96 9.04 -41.60
CA GLY A 4 0.92 7.59 -41.38
C GLY A 4 1.99 7.03 -40.43
N ALA A 5 3.15 7.69 -40.32
CA ALA A 5 4.26 7.20 -39.49
C ALA A 5 4.01 7.41 -37.98
N ARG A 6 3.25 8.46 -37.60
CA ARG A 6 2.82 8.70 -36.22
C ARG A 6 1.80 7.65 -35.76
N ARG A 7 0.79 7.37 -36.59
CA ARG A 7 -0.27 6.40 -36.27
C ARG A 7 0.28 4.99 -36.00
N ASN A 8 1.25 4.53 -36.80
CA ASN A 8 1.87 3.22 -36.61
C ASN A 8 2.76 3.12 -35.35
N ARG A 9 3.40 4.22 -34.93
CA ARG A 9 4.15 4.26 -33.66
C ARG A 9 3.21 4.24 -32.46
N THR A 10 2.11 4.97 -32.50
CA THR A 10 1.11 4.99 -31.42
C THR A 10 0.46 3.61 -31.25
N VAL A 11 0.08 2.94 -32.34
CA VAL A 11 -0.53 1.59 -32.29
C VAL A 11 0.46 0.55 -31.74
N ARG A 12 1.73 0.60 -32.15
CA ARG A 12 2.78 -0.30 -31.61
C ARG A 12 3.08 -0.03 -30.14
N ALA A 13 3.09 1.24 -29.73
CA ALA A 13 3.27 1.61 -28.32
C ALA A 13 2.09 1.14 -27.46
N LEU A 14 0.85 1.31 -27.94
CA LEU A 14 -0.34 0.81 -27.26
C LEU A 14 -0.37 -0.72 -27.17
N ALA A 15 0.01 -1.43 -28.24
CA ALA A 15 0.11 -2.89 -28.24
C ALA A 15 1.21 -3.39 -27.30
N ALA A 16 2.36 -2.71 -27.25
CA ALA A 16 3.42 -3.02 -26.29
C ALA A 16 2.96 -2.78 -24.85
N LEU A 17 2.27 -1.66 -24.58
CA LEU A 17 1.72 -1.36 -23.25
C LEU A 17 0.69 -2.42 -22.82
N ALA A 18 -0.18 -2.85 -23.74
CA ALA A 18 -1.19 -3.88 -23.52
C ALA A 18 -0.58 -5.26 -23.19
N LEU A 19 0.66 -5.54 -23.58
CA LEU A 19 1.38 -6.76 -23.21
C LEU A 19 2.21 -6.57 -21.93
N VAL A 20 2.88 -5.44 -21.79
CA VAL A 20 3.79 -5.16 -20.67
C VAL A 20 3.03 -5.03 -19.35
N VAL A 21 1.88 -4.36 -19.33
CA VAL A 21 1.12 -4.15 -18.08
C VAL A 21 0.65 -5.48 -17.47
N PRO A 22 -0.02 -6.39 -18.22
CA PRO A 22 -0.39 -7.70 -17.69
C PRO A 22 0.82 -8.54 -17.26
N VAL A 23 1.90 -8.55 -18.03
CA VAL A 23 3.11 -9.30 -17.67
C VAL A 23 3.74 -8.74 -16.39
N ALA A 24 3.89 -7.42 -16.27
CA ALA A 24 4.39 -6.77 -15.06
C ALA A 24 3.49 -7.04 -13.86
N PHE A 25 2.16 -7.06 -14.05
CA PHE A 25 1.20 -7.41 -13.01
C PHE A 25 1.36 -8.87 -12.57
N LEU A 26 1.49 -9.82 -13.50
CA LEU A 26 1.67 -11.24 -13.19
C LEU A 26 3.01 -11.50 -12.50
N VAL A 27 4.09 -10.87 -12.95
CA VAL A 27 5.41 -10.94 -12.30
C VAL A 27 5.34 -10.32 -10.90
N GLY A 28 4.71 -9.16 -10.75
CA GLY A 28 4.51 -8.51 -9.45
C GLY A 28 3.71 -9.39 -8.49
N ARG A 29 2.66 -10.06 -8.97
CA ARG A 29 1.88 -11.03 -8.19
C ARG A 29 2.72 -12.26 -7.80
N ALA A 30 3.57 -12.76 -8.69
CA ALA A 30 4.41 -13.93 -8.44
C ALA A 30 5.54 -13.64 -7.43
N VAL A 31 6.08 -12.41 -7.45
CA VAL A 31 7.13 -11.96 -6.52
C VAL A 31 6.53 -11.41 -5.21
N GLY A 32 5.28 -10.96 -5.24
CA GLY A 32 4.60 -10.21 -4.17
C GLY A 32 4.88 -8.71 -4.32
N PHE A 33 3.83 -7.90 -4.51
CA PHE A 33 4.02 -6.45 -4.72
C PHE A 33 4.64 -5.79 -3.48
N TRP A 34 4.42 -6.36 -2.30
CA TRP A 34 5.06 -5.92 -1.06
C TRP A 34 6.60 -5.95 -1.16
N ARG A 35 7.22 -6.93 -1.84
CA ARG A 35 8.70 -7.00 -1.98
C ARG A 35 9.21 -5.86 -2.84
N VAL A 36 8.49 -5.56 -3.92
CA VAL A 36 8.81 -4.44 -4.82
C VAL A 36 8.65 -3.13 -4.06
N ARG A 37 7.54 -2.95 -3.33
CA ARG A 37 7.31 -1.77 -2.48
C ARG A 37 8.39 -1.60 -1.43
N LEU A 38 8.77 -2.67 -0.72
CA LEU A 38 9.82 -2.63 0.30
C LEU A 38 11.17 -2.21 -0.30
N ALA A 39 11.56 -2.78 -1.44
CA ALA A 39 12.80 -2.42 -2.12
C ALA A 39 12.79 -0.94 -2.55
N VAL A 40 11.68 -0.46 -3.12
CA VAL A 40 11.52 0.94 -3.52
C VAL A 40 11.55 1.86 -2.30
N GLY A 41 10.80 1.53 -1.23
CA GLY A 41 10.77 2.31 0.01
C GLY A 41 12.14 2.42 0.67
N ARG A 42 12.94 1.34 0.67
CA ARG A 42 14.34 1.37 1.14
C ARG A 42 15.22 2.30 0.31
N LEU A 43 15.06 2.29 -1.02
CA LEU A 43 15.82 3.19 -1.90
C LEU A 43 15.40 4.64 -1.71
N LEU A 44 14.10 4.91 -1.59
CA LEU A 44 13.57 6.26 -1.37
C LEU A 44 13.98 6.82 -0.01
N ALA A 45 14.09 5.99 1.03
CA ALA A 45 14.55 6.41 2.35
C ALA A 45 16.02 6.87 2.38
N LEU A 46 16.82 6.59 1.33
CA LEU A 46 18.17 7.12 1.18
C LEU A 46 18.19 8.56 0.65
N LEU A 47 17.06 9.05 0.13
CA LEU A 47 16.94 10.39 -0.41
C LEU A 47 16.45 11.35 0.67
N PRO A 48 16.93 12.61 0.68
CA PRO A 48 16.38 13.62 1.57
C PRO A 48 14.91 13.91 1.20
N ASN A 49 14.05 13.96 2.21
CA ASN A 49 12.64 14.32 2.02
C ASN A 49 12.46 15.80 1.62
N GLU A 50 13.44 16.67 1.91
CA GLU A 50 13.38 18.10 1.59
C GLU A 50 13.26 18.35 0.07
N GLY A 51 12.14 18.95 -0.33
CA GLY A 51 11.87 19.30 -1.74
C GLY A 51 11.42 18.13 -2.62
N ALA A 52 11.33 16.92 -2.07
CA ALA A 52 10.80 15.76 -2.77
C ALA A 52 9.26 15.82 -2.81
N PRO A 53 8.59 15.47 -3.93
CA PRO A 53 7.14 15.34 -3.94
C PRO A 53 6.64 14.30 -2.93
N ASP A 54 5.48 14.53 -2.31
CA ASP A 54 4.94 13.67 -1.23
C ASP A 54 4.89 12.17 -1.61
N HIS A 55 4.63 11.85 -2.89
CA HIS A 55 4.53 10.48 -3.39
C HIS A 55 5.85 9.71 -3.46
N VAL A 56 6.99 10.38 -3.29
CA VAL A 56 8.32 9.74 -3.20
C VAL A 56 8.95 9.89 -1.82
N GLN A 57 8.30 10.58 -0.89
CA GLN A 57 8.76 10.68 0.49
C GLN A 57 8.47 9.37 1.22
N VAL A 58 9.34 9.05 2.19
CA VAL A 58 9.13 7.98 3.16
C VAL A 58 8.92 8.64 4.52
N LEU A 59 7.71 8.53 5.05
CA LEU A 59 7.29 9.23 6.27
C LEU A 59 6.90 8.25 7.37
N PRO A 60 7.06 8.61 8.65
CA PRO A 60 6.51 7.79 9.73
C PRO A 60 4.99 7.66 9.57
N PRO A 61 4.41 6.49 9.88
CA PRO A 61 2.97 6.39 10.01
C PRO A 61 2.49 7.34 11.13
N PRO A 62 1.39 8.08 10.94
CA PRO A 62 0.73 8.82 12.02
C PRO A 62 0.52 7.94 13.27
N PRO A 63 0.88 8.43 14.47
CA PRO A 63 0.81 7.61 15.70
C PRO A 63 -0.59 7.13 16.06
N ASP A 64 -1.62 7.90 15.71
CA ASP A 64 -3.03 7.62 15.95
C ASP A 64 -3.60 6.52 15.03
N GLU A 65 -2.82 6.04 14.08
CA GLU A 65 -3.19 4.88 13.26
C GLU A 65 -2.73 3.54 13.84
N TYR A 66 -1.94 3.51 14.91
CA TYR A 66 -1.50 2.24 15.48
C TYR A 66 -2.70 1.45 16.02
N ALA A 67 -2.94 0.27 15.44
CA ALA A 67 -4.13 -0.54 15.73
C ALA A 67 -3.85 -1.73 16.66
N GLY A 68 -2.60 -2.20 16.73
CA GLY A 68 -2.22 -3.29 17.60
C GLY A 68 -1.03 -4.10 17.09
N THR A 69 -0.77 -5.22 17.74
CA THR A 69 0.30 -6.16 17.36
C THR A 69 -0.27 -7.57 17.30
N LEU A 70 -0.20 -8.18 16.12
CA LEU A 70 -0.53 -9.58 15.91
C LEU A 70 0.65 -10.46 16.34
N PRO A 71 0.40 -11.58 17.03
CA PRO A 71 1.47 -12.49 17.48
C PRO A 71 2.16 -13.23 16.31
N THR A 72 1.63 -13.14 15.10
CA THR A 72 2.15 -13.80 13.90
C THR A 72 3.24 -13.00 13.22
N SER A 73 4.12 -13.68 12.49
CA SER A 73 5.15 -13.01 11.71
C SER A 73 4.58 -12.22 10.53
N PRO A 74 5.26 -11.17 10.01
CA PRO A 74 4.75 -10.44 8.86
C PRO A 74 4.51 -11.31 7.63
N ALA A 75 5.23 -12.42 7.47
CA ALA A 75 5.00 -13.37 6.38
C ALA A 75 3.66 -14.09 6.54
N GLU A 76 3.42 -14.64 7.72
CA GLU A 76 2.17 -15.32 8.05
C GLU A 76 0.98 -14.36 8.02
N THR A 77 1.12 -13.15 8.58
CA THR A 77 0.08 -12.11 8.53
C THR A 77 -0.32 -11.77 7.09
N ARG A 78 0.66 -11.62 6.17
CA ARG A 78 0.37 -11.38 4.74
C ARG A 78 -0.37 -12.54 4.07
N GLU A 79 -0.10 -13.77 4.49
CA GLU A 79 -0.77 -14.96 3.96
C GLU A 79 -2.22 -15.08 4.46
N ARG A 80 -2.49 -14.67 5.70
CA ARG A 80 -3.83 -14.68 6.33
C ARG A 80 -4.75 -13.55 5.87
N LEU A 81 -4.22 -12.34 5.64
CA LEU A 81 -5.04 -11.16 5.32
C LEU A 81 -6.02 -11.35 4.14
N PRO A 82 -5.67 -12.04 3.04
CA PRO A 82 -6.63 -12.37 1.98
C PRO A 82 -7.85 -13.19 2.43
N GLU A 83 -7.69 -14.05 3.43
CA GLU A 83 -8.78 -14.84 4.02
C GLU A 83 -9.73 -13.95 4.83
N CYS A 84 -9.20 -12.89 5.44
CA CYS A 84 -9.95 -11.80 6.09
C CYS A 84 -10.56 -10.80 5.07
N GLY A 85 -10.48 -11.08 3.77
CA GLY A 85 -11.04 -10.22 2.72
C GLY A 85 -10.21 -8.98 2.39
N PHE A 86 -8.93 -8.94 2.79
CA PHE A 86 -8.01 -7.89 2.39
C PHE A 86 -7.34 -8.20 1.04
N SER A 87 -6.88 -7.15 0.37
CA SER A 87 -6.11 -7.25 -0.88
C SER A 87 -4.90 -6.33 -0.83
N GLU A 88 -3.80 -6.68 -1.48
CA GLU A 88 -2.62 -5.80 -1.52
C GLU A 88 -2.96 -4.46 -2.19
N LEU A 89 -2.60 -3.35 -1.53
CA LEU A 89 -2.69 -2.00 -2.08
C LEU A 89 -1.33 -1.60 -2.67
N VAL A 90 -1.22 -1.66 -4.00
CA VAL A 90 0.03 -1.29 -4.69
C VAL A 90 0.29 0.22 -4.63
N ARG A 91 -0.78 1.02 -4.72
CA ARG A 91 -0.75 2.48 -4.74
C ARG A 91 -1.03 3.05 -3.35
N ALA A 92 -0.03 2.97 -2.49
CA ALA A 92 0.01 3.63 -1.18
C ALA A 92 1.32 4.42 -1.05
N TYR A 93 1.31 5.45 -0.20
CA TYR A 93 2.55 6.13 0.22
C TYR A 93 3.50 5.15 0.92
N PHE A 94 4.78 5.51 0.98
CA PHE A 94 5.80 4.69 1.64
C PHE A 94 5.96 5.15 3.08
N HIS A 95 5.97 4.18 4.00
CA HIS A 95 6.16 4.46 5.41
C HIS A 95 7.34 3.70 6.00
N ALA A 96 8.05 4.41 6.86
CA ALA A 96 9.09 3.87 7.73
C ALA A 96 9.23 4.77 8.95
N TYR A 97 9.63 4.21 10.08
CA TYR A 97 9.93 4.99 11.29
C TYR A 97 11.22 4.48 11.93
N ASP A 98 11.80 5.31 12.78
CA ASP A 98 12.97 4.94 13.58
C ASP A 98 12.54 4.19 14.85
N ARG A 99 13.18 3.06 15.11
CA ARG A 99 13.09 2.32 16.38
C ARG A 99 14.51 1.99 16.81
N ASP A 100 14.92 2.52 17.96
CA ASP A 100 16.22 2.24 18.55
C ASP A 100 17.41 2.51 17.60
N GLY A 101 17.28 3.52 16.73
CA GLY A 101 18.29 3.87 15.73
C GLY A 101 18.28 3.00 14.46
N GLU A 102 17.31 2.10 14.32
CA GLU A 102 17.07 1.32 13.11
C GLU A 102 15.81 1.79 12.38
N THR A 103 15.91 1.96 11.06
CA THR A 103 14.75 2.28 10.21
C THR A 103 13.90 1.03 9.98
N VAL A 104 12.70 1.01 10.57
CA VAL A 104 11.69 -0.03 10.36
C VAL A 104 10.80 0.35 9.19
N HIS A 105 10.86 -0.42 8.11
CA HIS A 105 10.08 -0.18 6.90
C HIS A 105 8.74 -0.92 6.92
N GLU A 106 7.72 -0.33 6.29
CA GLU A 106 6.49 -1.03 5.92
C GLU A 106 6.82 -2.28 5.10
N VAL A 107 6.31 -3.43 5.53
CA VAL A 107 6.47 -4.74 4.86
C VAL A 107 5.15 -5.30 4.32
N GLY A 108 4.08 -4.51 4.34
CA GLY A 108 2.78 -4.89 3.82
C GLY A 108 1.83 -3.71 3.78
N SER A 109 1.04 -3.61 2.71
CA SER A 109 0.04 -2.56 2.51
C SER A 109 -1.21 -3.22 1.96
N PHE A 110 -2.29 -3.25 2.73
CA PHE A 110 -3.48 -4.06 2.43
C PHE A 110 -4.75 -3.28 2.68
N VAL A 111 -5.78 -3.56 1.89
CA VAL A 111 -7.06 -2.88 1.98
C VAL A 111 -8.21 -3.85 1.95
N HIS A 112 -9.19 -3.62 2.82
CA HIS A 112 -10.49 -4.24 2.74
C HIS A 112 -11.51 -3.18 2.31
N ARG A 113 -12.36 -3.54 1.34
CA ARG A 113 -13.39 -2.68 0.77
C ARG A 113 -14.76 -3.34 1.02
N PRO A 114 -15.55 -2.85 1.99
CA PRO A 114 -16.84 -3.48 2.32
C PRO A 114 -17.78 -3.56 1.12
N GLU A 115 -17.80 -2.53 0.28
CA GLU A 115 -18.63 -2.48 -0.93
C GLU A 115 -17.89 -2.96 -2.20
N GLY A 116 -16.76 -3.64 -2.04
CA GLY A 116 -15.95 -4.17 -3.14
C GLY A 116 -15.11 -3.11 -3.86
N LEU A 117 -14.55 -3.47 -5.02
CA LEU A 117 -13.54 -2.66 -5.73
C LEU A 117 -14.00 -1.24 -6.09
N THR A 118 -15.30 -1.06 -6.34
CA THR A 118 -15.92 0.23 -6.69
C THR A 118 -16.59 0.91 -5.51
N GLY A 119 -16.40 0.40 -4.29
CA GLY A 119 -16.83 1.07 -3.07
C GLY A 119 -16.10 2.39 -2.85
N ASP A 120 -16.78 3.33 -2.21
CA ASP A 120 -16.26 4.67 -1.95
C ASP A 120 -15.18 4.71 -0.87
N TRP A 121 -15.12 3.66 -0.05
CA TRP A 121 -14.31 3.63 1.14
C TRP A 121 -13.56 2.31 1.30
N GLN A 122 -12.51 2.37 2.12
CA GLN A 122 -11.70 1.22 2.47
C GLN A 122 -11.12 1.40 3.87
N VAL A 123 -10.88 0.28 4.56
CA VAL A 123 -9.91 0.25 5.66
C VAL A 123 -8.56 -0.13 5.05
N HIS A 124 -7.55 0.70 5.27
CA HIS A 124 -6.18 0.46 4.87
C HIS A 124 -5.38 0.04 6.09
N VAL A 125 -4.72 -1.11 6.01
CA VAL A 125 -3.79 -1.61 7.02
C VAL A 125 -2.36 -1.67 6.47
N ARG A 126 -1.41 -1.27 7.30
CA ARG A 126 0.03 -1.33 7.03
C ARG A 126 0.69 -2.23 8.07
N LEU A 127 1.64 -3.04 7.62
CA LEU A 127 2.33 -4.02 8.45
C LEU A 127 3.78 -3.61 8.65
N PHE A 128 4.27 -3.66 9.87
CA PHE A 128 5.68 -3.48 10.19
C PHE A 128 6.16 -4.62 11.10
N PRO A 129 7.42 -5.05 10.98
CA PRO A 129 7.97 -6.07 11.86
C PRO A 129 8.16 -5.52 13.27
N ALA A 130 7.70 -6.28 14.27
CA ALA A 130 8.02 -6.06 15.67
C ALA A 130 9.38 -6.71 16.03
N PRO A 131 10.06 -6.26 17.11
CA PRO A 131 11.37 -6.80 17.50
C PRO A 131 11.36 -8.28 17.89
N ASP A 132 10.25 -8.78 18.42
CA ASP A 132 10.05 -10.18 18.83
C ASP A 132 9.60 -11.10 17.68
N GLY A 133 9.54 -10.56 16.46
CA GLY A 133 9.08 -11.27 15.26
C GLY A 133 7.58 -11.21 15.03
N ALA A 134 6.82 -10.54 15.90
CA ALA A 134 5.40 -10.26 15.72
C ALA A 134 5.16 -9.22 14.61
N THR A 135 3.88 -8.93 14.31
CA THR A 135 3.51 -7.94 13.31
C THR A 135 2.76 -6.79 13.95
N GLU A 136 3.31 -5.60 13.91
CA GLU A 136 2.58 -4.39 14.27
C GLU A 136 1.69 -3.97 13.09
N VAL A 137 0.47 -3.52 13.41
CA VAL A 137 -0.56 -3.14 12.45
C VAL A 137 -0.94 -1.68 12.68
N TRP A 138 -0.95 -0.90 11.61
CA TRP A 138 -1.47 0.46 11.58
C TRP A 138 -2.65 0.49 10.64
N ALA A 139 -3.76 1.06 11.05
CA ALA A 139 -5.00 1.08 10.31
C ALA A 139 -5.63 2.47 10.28
N HIS A 140 -6.26 2.79 9.14
CA HIS A 140 -7.14 3.95 9.04
C HIS A 140 -8.29 3.68 8.06
N TRP A 141 -9.39 4.38 8.28
CA TRP A 141 -10.50 4.43 7.34
C TRP A 141 -10.29 5.60 6.37
N GLU A 142 -10.41 5.34 5.07
CA GLU A 142 -10.20 6.36 4.04
C GLU A 142 -11.04 6.14 2.79
N ARG A 143 -11.07 7.19 1.95
CA ARG A 143 -11.65 7.12 0.61
C ARG A 143 -10.86 6.15 -0.26
N ASN A 144 -11.58 5.29 -0.98
CA ASN A 144 -10.97 4.39 -1.95
C ASN A 144 -10.36 5.22 -3.09
N PRO A 145 -9.02 5.19 -3.25
CA PRO A 145 -8.35 6.06 -4.20
C PRO A 145 -8.63 5.65 -5.66
N TYR A 146 -9.18 4.46 -5.91
CA TYR A 146 -9.61 4.04 -7.26
C TYR A 146 -10.92 4.68 -7.71
N VAL A 147 -11.77 5.11 -6.77
CA VAL A 147 -13.09 5.68 -7.06
C VAL A 147 -13.12 7.18 -6.77
N ALA A 148 -12.52 7.60 -5.65
CA ALA A 148 -12.55 8.98 -5.19
C ALA A 148 -11.13 9.55 -4.95
N PRO A 149 -10.25 9.60 -5.98
CA PRO A 149 -8.84 9.95 -5.81
C PRO A 149 -8.63 11.37 -5.25
N LEU A 150 -9.45 12.35 -5.64
CA LEU A 150 -9.33 13.72 -5.13
C LEU A 150 -9.76 13.83 -3.66
N ALA A 151 -10.82 13.12 -3.27
CA ALA A 151 -11.30 13.10 -1.89
C ALA A 151 -10.30 12.37 -0.97
N HIS A 152 -9.68 11.29 -1.47
CA HIS A 152 -8.57 10.60 -0.80
C HIS A 152 -7.37 11.52 -0.57
N LEU A 153 -6.91 12.24 -1.59
CA LEU A 153 -5.80 13.21 -1.44
C LEU A 153 -6.10 14.35 -0.47
N ARG A 154 -7.38 14.71 -0.32
CA ARG A 154 -7.85 15.72 0.64
C ARG A 154 -8.14 15.15 2.03
N MET A 155 -7.95 13.84 2.24
CA MET A 155 -8.27 13.14 3.47
C MET A 155 -9.73 13.33 3.93
N GLU A 156 -10.66 13.43 2.97
CA GLU A 156 -12.08 13.67 3.28
C GLU A 156 -12.69 12.47 4.04
N GLY A 157 -13.01 12.67 5.32
CA GLY A 157 -13.55 11.64 6.21
C GLY A 157 -12.55 10.55 6.59
N TYR A 158 -11.25 10.88 6.51
CA TYR A 158 -10.16 10.07 7.05
C TYR A 158 -10.34 9.89 8.56
N ASP A 159 -10.33 8.64 9.04
CA ASP A 159 -10.66 8.30 10.43
C ASP A 159 -9.82 7.10 10.92
N PRO A 160 -8.71 7.36 11.64
CA PRO A 160 -7.86 6.32 12.23
C PRO A 160 -8.60 5.43 13.21
N ALA A 161 -9.40 6.00 14.12
CA ALA A 161 -10.12 5.25 15.14
C ALA A 161 -11.16 4.29 14.53
N ARG A 162 -11.82 4.68 13.44
CA ARG A 162 -12.68 3.76 12.68
C ARG A 162 -11.86 2.68 11.99
N GLY A 163 -10.70 3.04 11.43
CA GLY A 163 -9.79 2.07 10.81
C GLY A 163 -9.32 1.00 11.79
N GLU A 164 -8.90 1.41 13.00
CA GLU A 164 -8.54 0.53 14.11
C GLU A 164 -9.68 -0.45 14.43
N ARG A 165 -10.89 0.06 14.70
CA ARG A 165 -12.05 -0.81 15.02
C ARG A 165 -12.34 -1.81 13.91
N MET A 166 -12.33 -1.36 12.65
CA MET A 166 -12.58 -2.25 11.51
C MET A 166 -11.46 -3.28 11.32
N ALA A 167 -10.20 -2.91 11.55
CA ALA A 167 -9.10 -3.85 11.50
C ALA A 167 -9.25 -4.92 12.59
N ALA A 168 -9.56 -4.53 13.83
CA ALA A 168 -9.80 -5.46 14.94
C ALA A 168 -11.03 -6.37 14.73
N GLU A 169 -12.07 -5.88 14.05
CA GLU A 169 -13.25 -6.69 13.69
C GLU A 169 -12.97 -7.72 12.58
N LEU A 170 -12.03 -7.43 11.67
CA LEU A 170 -11.78 -8.23 10.47
C LEU A 170 -10.57 -9.16 10.59
N ILE A 171 -9.60 -8.80 11.44
CA ILE A 171 -8.35 -9.53 11.60
C ILE A 171 -8.37 -10.20 12.96
N ASP A 172 -8.44 -11.54 12.96
CA ASP A 172 -8.41 -12.31 14.19
C ASP A 172 -7.10 -12.06 14.96
N ASP A 173 -7.21 -11.96 16.29
CA ASP A 173 -6.12 -11.75 17.26
C ASP A 173 -5.41 -10.39 17.19
N LEU A 174 -6.03 -9.38 16.55
CA LEU A 174 -5.60 -7.98 16.61
C LEU A 174 -6.21 -7.25 17.81
#